data_AF-V1CKM0-F1
#
_entry.id   AF-V1CKM0-F1
#
_cell.length_a   1.000
_cell.length_b   1.000
_cell.length_c   1.000
_cell.angle_alpha   90.00
_cell.angle_beta   90.00
_cell.angle_gamma   90.00
#
_symmetry.space_group_name_H-M   'P 1'
#
loop_
_entity.id
_entity.type
_entity.pdbx_description
1 polymer ?
#
loop_
_entity_poly.entity_id
_entity_poly.type
_entity_poly.pdbx_seq_one_letter_code
_entity_poly.pdbx_strand_id
1 'polypeptide(L)'
;TNEVTNPTPTKPKKEVFKSGTTTNIDGKKVKAGEELTYKITYKNTTGKEADVTITDKVPKYTKFISADNGGVYKGGVIKWRKTLKEGESWTVSFKVKVDEKVSGEVIKNVAKVRDGENEFTTNEVTNPTPVKPKKPKTGDDTNMMMLFMLLLGSFGAAVPVARRRRKNK
;
A
#
# COMPACT_ATOMS: atom_id res chain seq x y z
N THR A 1 37.92 -18.43 24.02
CA THR A 1 37.52 -18.57 22.60
C THR A 1 36.56 -17.44 22.32
N ASN A 2 36.89 -16.52 21.42
CA ASN A 2 35.93 -15.48 21.02
C ASN A 2 34.96 -16.13 20.03
N GLU A 3 33.70 -16.31 20.42
CA GLU A 3 32.66 -16.74 19.50
C GLU A 3 32.41 -15.63 18.48
N VAL A 4 32.79 -15.86 17.23
CA VAL A 4 32.41 -15.00 16.11
C VAL A 4 31.01 -15.44 15.68
N THR A 5 29.97 -14.80 16.23
CA THR A 5 28.62 -14.92 15.68
C THR A 5 28.49 -13.90 14.56
N ASN A 6 28.57 -14.34 13.31
CA ASN A 6 28.23 -13.49 12.17
C ASN A 6 26.69 -13.54 12.04
N PRO A 7 25.94 -12.47 12.38
CA PRO A 7 24.49 -12.50 12.27
C PRO A 7 24.10 -12.60 10.80
N THR A 8 23.20 -13.53 10.48
CA THR A 8 22.61 -13.64 9.14
C THR A 8 22.03 -12.28 8.71
N PRO A 9 22.38 -11.74 7.53
CA PRO A 9 21.86 -10.47 7.06
C PRO A 9 20.33 -10.45 7.11
N THR A 10 19.77 -9.48 7.82
CA THR A 10 18.32 -9.33 7.88
C THR A 10 17.86 -8.71 6.57
N LYS A 11 17.12 -9.48 5.77
CA LYS A 11 16.58 -9.05 4.49
C LYS A 11 15.80 -7.72 4.67
N PRO A 12 16.01 -6.71 3.82
CA PRO A 12 15.30 -5.44 3.94
C PRO A 12 13.78 -5.68 3.83
N LYS A 13 13.03 -4.91 4.60
CA LYS A 13 11.57 -5.03 4.71
C LYS A 13 10.88 -3.89 3.98
N LYS A 14 9.77 -4.20 3.33
CA LYS A 14 8.88 -3.24 2.71
C LYS A 14 7.48 -3.34 3.29
N GLU A 15 6.89 -2.18 3.55
CA GLU A 15 5.54 -2.05 4.09
C GLU A 15 4.77 -0.96 3.34
N VAL A 16 3.45 -1.05 3.36
CA VAL A 16 2.55 -0.11 2.69
C VAL A 16 1.48 0.34 3.67
N PHE A 17 1.19 1.64 3.63
CA PHE A 17 0.25 2.31 4.54
C PHE A 17 -0.67 3.20 3.73
N LYS A 18 -1.87 3.45 4.25
CA LYS A 18 -2.62 4.64 3.81
C LYS A 18 -1.89 5.89 4.32
N SER A 19 -1.81 6.94 3.49
CA SER A 19 -1.15 8.20 3.87
C SER A 19 -1.67 8.70 5.24
N GLY A 20 -0.75 8.96 6.17
CA GLY A 20 -1.07 9.42 7.54
C GLY A 20 -1.41 8.32 8.55
N THR A 21 -1.33 7.04 8.17
CA THR A 21 -1.62 5.90 9.07
C THR A 21 -0.36 5.09 9.40
N THR A 22 -0.44 4.25 10.42
CA THR A 22 0.67 3.40 10.91
C THR A 22 0.41 1.90 10.76
N THR A 23 -0.81 1.49 10.40
CA THR A 23 -1.15 0.09 10.19
C THR A 23 -0.75 -0.34 8.79
N ASN A 24 0.06 -1.40 8.69
CA ASN A 24 0.41 -1.99 7.40
C ASN A 24 -0.85 -2.56 6.73
N ILE A 25 -1.09 -2.18 5.48
CA ILE A 25 -2.26 -2.55 4.68
C ILE A 25 -1.91 -3.51 3.53
N ASP A 26 -0.79 -4.22 3.59
CA ASP A 26 -0.46 -5.25 2.61
C ASP A 26 -1.60 -6.29 2.49
N GLY A 27 -1.92 -6.65 1.25
CA GLY A 27 -3.05 -7.49 0.86
C GLY A 27 -4.43 -6.83 1.00
N LYS A 28 -4.54 -5.61 1.54
CA LYS A 28 -5.83 -4.93 1.72
C LYS A 28 -6.20 -4.10 0.50
N LYS A 29 -7.52 -4.00 0.27
CA LYS A 29 -8.08 -3.21 -0.83
C LYS A 29 -7.80 -1.72 -0.65
N VAL A 30 -7.45 -1.06 -1.75
CA VAL A 30 -7.26 0.40 -1.83
C VAL A 30 -8.15 0.99 -2.91
N LYS A 31 -8.61 2.21 -2.74
CA LYS A 31 -9.51 2.88 -3.69
C LYS A 31 -8.73 3.70 -4.71
N ALA A 32 -9.35 3.92 -5.87
CA ALA A 32 -8.86 4.91 -6.83
C ALA A 32 -8.76 6.29 -6.17
N GLY A 33 -7.70 7.04 -6.47
CA GLY A 33 -7.42 8.34 -5.89
C GLY A 33 -6.83 8.32 -4.47
N GLU A 34 -6.73 7.17 -3.83
CA GLU A 34 -6.16 7.04 -2.49
C GLU A 34 -4.63 7.26 -2.49
N GLU A 35 -4.11 7.90 -1.46
CA GLU A 35 -2.66 8.05 -1.29
C GLU A 35 -2.08 6.91 -0.46
N LEU A 36 -1.03 6.29 -0.97
CA LEU A 36 -0.29 5.22 -0.31
C LEU A 36 1.09 5.73 0.08
N THR A 37 1.56 5.35 1.26
CA THR A 37 2.94 5.56 1.71
C THR A 37 3.64 4.21 1.76
N TYR A 38 4.74 4.06 1.03
CA TYR A 38 5.62 2.89 1.14
C TYR A 38 6.79 3.22 2.05
N LYS A 39 7.16 2.28 2.93
CA LYS A 39 8.37 2.36 3.74
C LYS A 39 9.29 1.19 3.44
N ILE A 40 10.59 1.47 3.36
CA ILE A 40 11.64 0.49 3.13
C ILE A 40 12.62 0.62 4.29
N THR A 41 12.83 -0.47 5.00
CA THR A 41 13.74 -0.53 6.15
C THR A 41 14.88 -1.50 5.86
N TYR A 42 16.11 -1.03 6.07
CA TYR A 42 17.33 -1.81 5.95
C TYR A 42 18.21 -1.62 7.19
N LYS A 43 18.94 -2.66 7.60
CA LYS A 43 19.93 -2.61 8.67
C LYS A 43 21.28 -3.08 8.11
N ASN A 44 22.32 -2.28 8.33
CA ASN A 44 23.67 -2.67 7.92
C ASN A 44 24.17 -3.84 8.79
N THR A 45 24.40 -4.98 8.15
CA THR A 45 24.86 -6.23 8.78
C THR A 45 26.20 -6.71 8.20
N THR A 46 26.91 -5.83 7.48
CA THR A 46 28.18 -6.17 6.79
C THR A 46 29.39 -6.28 7.73
N GLY A 47 29.23 -6.00 9.03
CA GLY A 47 30.33 -6.02 10.02
C GLY A 47 31.24 -4.78 9.97
N LYS A 48 30.88 -3.76 9.17
CA LYS A 48 31.62 -2.49 9.04
C LYS A 48 30.72 -1.39 8.48
N GLU A 49 31.25 -0.18 8.35
CA GLU A 49 30.59 0.90 7.62
C GLU A 49 30.38 0.53 6.14
N ALA A 50 29.20 0.87 5.59
CA ALA A 50 28.84 0.57 4.21
C ALA A 50 28.07 1.71 3.55
N ASP A 51 28.38 1.97 2.28
CA ASP A 51 27.61 2.86 1.42
C ASP A 51 26.37 2.15 0.88
N VAL A 52 25.19 2.59 1.36
CA VAL A 52 23.92 1.95 1.05
C VAL A 52 23.18 2.76 -0.01
N THR A 53 22.74 2.08 -1.06
CA THR A 53 21.82 2.60 -2.07
C THR A 53 20.51 1.83 -2.01
N ILE A 54 19.40 2.54 -1.82
CA ILE A 54 18.04 1.99 -1.93
C ILE A 54 17.44 2.48 -3.24
N THR A 55 16.87 1.58 -4.03
CA THR A 55 16.14 1.91 -5.26
C THR A 55 14.76 1.28 -5.27
N ASP A 56 13.79 2.03 -5.77
CA ASP A 56 12.40 1.59 -5.84
C ASP A 56 11.73 2.13 -7.09
N LYS A 57 10.99 1.27 -7.79
CA LYS A 57 10.23 1.68 -8.96
C LYS A 57 8.83 2.09 -8.51
N VAL A 58 8.36 3.25 -8.97
CA VAL A 58 6.99 3.67 -8.71
C VAL A 58 6.01 2.60 -9.23
N PRO A 59 5.10 2.09 -8.39
CA PRO A 59 4.18 1.03 -8.76
C PRO A 59 3.34 1.38 -9.98
N LYS A 60 3.03 0.37 -10.80
CA LYS A 60 2.02 0.52 -11.84
C LYS A 60 0.68 0.96 -11.23
N TYR A 61 -0.11 1.68 -12.02
CA TYR A 61 -1.41 2.22 -11.60
C TYR A 61 -1.34 3.25 -10.48
N THR A 62 -0.18 3.90 -10.33
CA THR A 62 0.03 4.96 -9.34
C THR A 62 0.86 6.10 -9.92
N LYS A 63 0.76 7.28 -9.30
CA LYS A 63 1.55 8.47 -9.61
C LYS A 63 2.41 8.85 -8.41
N PHE A 64 3.68 9.15 -8.65
CA PHE A 64 4.57 9.65 -7.62
C PHE A 64 4.09 10.98 -7.04
N ILE A 65 4.19 11.14 -5.73
CA ILE A 65 3.90 12.40 -5.02
C ILE A 65 5.20 12.97 -4.44
N SER A 66 5.87 12.21 -3.58
CA SER A 66 7.06 12.66 -2.85
C SER A 66 7.90 11.51 -2.34
N ALA A 67 9.15 11.81 -2.00
CA ALA A 67 10.07 10.92 -1.32
C ALA A 67 10.72 11.68 -0.16
N ASP A 68 10.98 11.00 0.96
CA ASP A 68 11.69 11.57 2.10
C ASP A 68 13.22 11.44 1.95
N ASN A 69 13.97 11.88 2.96
CA ASN A 69 15.41 11.62 3.09
C ASN A 69 16.25 11.96 1.83
N GLY A 70 15.84 12.98 1.07
CA GLY A 70 16.53 13.38 -0.16
C GLY A 70 16.41 12.37 -1.32
N GLY A 71 15.41 11.48 -1.31
CA GLY A 71 15.18 10.53 -2.38
C GLY A 71 14.97 11.21 -3.73
N VAL A 72 15.80 10.84 -4.71
CA VAL A 72 15.77 11.43 -6.05
C VAL A 72 14.89 10.58 -6.97
N TYR A 73 13.80 11.18 -7.48
CA TYR A 73 12.93 10.56 -8.48
C TYR A 73 13.40 10.90 -9.90
N LYS A 74 13.70 9.88 -10.71
CA LYS A 74 14.05 10.05 -12.13
C LYS A 74 13.59 8.83 -12.94
N GLY A 75 12.85 9.07 -14.02
CA GLY A 75 12.46 8.01 -14.96
C GLY A 75 11.61 6.90 -14.34
N GLY A 76 10.74 7.21 -13.37
CA GLY A 76 9.89 6.21 -12.72
C GLY A 76 10.57 5.45 -11.57
N VAL A 77 11.82 5.77 -11.24
CA VAL A 77 12.59 5.13 -10.17
C VAL A 77 13.02 6.18 -9.15
N ILE A 78 12.93 5.83 -7.87
CA ILE A 78 13.41 6.64 -6.75
C ILE A 78 14.71 6.02 -6.25
N LYS A 79 15.69 6.86 -5.95
CA LYS A 79 17.00 6.43 -5.42
C LYS A 79 17.36 7.23 -4.19
N TRP A 80 17.74 6.53 -3.12
CA TRP A 80 18.35 7.10 -1.92
C TRP A 80 19.78 6.57 -1.76
N ARG A 81 20.64 7.38 -1.15
CA ARG A 81 22.01 7.00 -0.78
C ARG A 81 22.34 7.50 0.62
N LYS A 82 22.98 6.66 1.43
CA LYS A 82 23.49 7.04 2.76
C LYS A 82 24.59 6.06 3.18
N THR A 83 25.66 6.57 3.79
CA THR A 83 26.65 5.74 4.48
C THR A 83 26.12 5.36 5.86
N LEU A 84 26.12 4.07 6.19
CA LEU A 84 25.62 3.53 7.46
C LEU A 84 26.73 2.85 8.24
N LYS A 85 26.83 3.15 9.54
CA LYS A 85 27.71 2.40 10.44
C LYS A 85 27.24 0.95 10.57
N GLU A 86 28.11 0.08 11.06
CA GLU A 86 27.73 -1.28 11.42
C GLU A 86 26.54 -1.27 12.38
N GLY A 87 25.53 -2.08 12.10
CA GLY A 87 24.33 -2.21 12.94
C GLY A 87 23.34 -1.06 12.82
N GLU A 88 23.67 0.05 12.14
CA GLU A 88 22.76 1.17 11.92
C GLU A 88 21.60 0.75 11.01
N SER A 89 20.39 1.20 11.37
CA SER A 89 19.19 1.00 10.58
C SER A 89 18.78 2.28 9.87
N TRP A 90 18.28 2.14 8.66
CA TRP A 90 17.81 3.23 7.83
C TRP A 90 16.46 2.90 7.22
N THR A 91 15.52 3.82 7.41
CA THR A 91 14.17 3.74 6.86
C THR A 91 13.95 4.92 5.93
N VAL A 92 13.52 4.63 4.71
CA VAL A 92 13.10 5.63 3.72
C VAL A 92 11.66 5.40 3.32
N SER A 93 11.00 6.46 2.85
CA SER A 93 9.62 6.41 2.44
C SER A 93 9.32 7.24 1.20
N PHE A 94 8.31 6.82 0.46
CA PHE A 94 7.76 7.59 -0.63
C PHE A 94 6.24 7.44 -0.70
N LYS A 95 5.60 8.47 -1.24
CA LYS A 95 4.16 8.55 -1.41
C LYS A 95 3.78 8.47 -2.87
N VAL A 96 2.66 7.80 -3.11
CA VAL A 96 2.03 7.72 -4.43
C VAL A 96 0.53 7.94 -4.31
N LYS A 97 -0.10 8.41 -5.39
CA LYS A 97 -1.55 8.44 -5.56
C LYS A 97 -1.98 7.28 -6.45
N VAL A 98 -2.97 6.50 -6.04
CA VAL A 98 -3.59 5.46 -6.87
C VAL A 98 -4.31 6.13 -8.04
N ASP A 99 -4.12 5.62 -9.26
CA ASP A 99 -4.71 6.18 -10.46
C ASP A 99 -6.24 6.21 -10.39
N GLU A 100 -6.84 7.36 -10.69
CA GLU A 100 -8.30 7.58 -10.65
C GLU A 100 -9.08 6.61 -11.55
N LYS A 101 -8.43 6.08 -12.60
CA LYS A 101 -9.05 5.20 -13.60
C LYS A 101 -8.85 3.70 -13.33
N VAL A 102 -8.02 3.33 -12.34
CA VAL A 102 -7.76 1.91 -12.04
C VAL A 102 -9.04 1.18 -11.63
N SER A 103 -9.15 -0.10 -12.01
CA SER A 103 -10.31 -0.94 -11.72
C SER A 103 -9.93 -2.41 -11.83
N GLY A 104 -10.07 -3.17 -10.73
CA GLY A 104 -9.83 -4.62 -10.71
C GLY A 104 -8.36 -5.05 -10.81
N GLU A 105 -7.42 -4.11 -10.76
CA GLU A 105 -5.98 -4.36 -10.81
C GLU A 105 -5.39 -4.59 -9.41
N VAL A 106 -4.22 -5.23 -9.36
CA VAL A 106 -3.41 -5.37 -8.14
C VAL A 106 -2.16 -4.51 -8.25
N ILE A 107 -2.03 -3.54 -7.34
CA ILE A 107 -0.84 -2.70 -7.23
C ILE A 107 0.23 -3.52 -6.50
N LYS A 108 1.39 -3.69 -7.13
CA LYS A 108 2.52 -4.46 -6.59
C LYS A 108 3.74 -3.57 -6.44
N ASN A 109 4.53 -3.80 -5.40
CA ASN A 109 5.74 -3.02 -5.19
C ASN A 109 6.87 -3.80 -4.50
N VAL A 110 8.09 -3.67 -5.02
CA VAL A 110 9.32 -4.33 -4.53
C VAL A 110 10.47 -3.33 -4.64
N ALA A 111 11.33 -3.27 -3.62
CA ALA A 111 12.53 -2.43 -3.64
C ALA A 111 13.81 -3.26 -3.71
N LYS A 112 14.90 -2.61 -4.13
CA LYS A 112 16.25 -3.16 -4.11
C LYS A 112 17.14 -2.34 -3.19
N VAL A 113 17.99 -3.02 -2.43
CA VAL A 113 19.00 -2.42 -1.56
C VAL A 113 20.36 -2.96 -1.94
N ARG A 114 21.36 -2.08 -2.06
CA ARG A 114 22.75 -2.44 -2.32
C ARG A 114 23.64 -1.81 -1.26
N ASP A 115 24.54 -2.59 -0.66
CA ASP A 115 25.46 -2.17 0.41
C ASP A 115 26.92 -2.52 0.06
N GLY A 116 27.40 -1.97 -1.05
CA GLY A 116 28.68 -2.35 -1.67
C GLY A 116 28.49 -3.47 -2.69
N GLU A 117 28.93 -4.68 -2.34
CA GLU A 117 28.87 -5.85 -3.23
C GLU A 117 27.58 -6.67 -3.09
N ASN A 118 26.86 -6.59 -1.97
CA ASN A 118 25.63 -7.34 -1.82
C ASN A 118 24.43 -6.57 -2.42
N GLU A 119 23.50 -7.33 -2.98
CA GLU A 119 22.22 -6.82 -3.46
C GLU A 119 21.08 -7.63 -2.84
N PHE A 120 20.12 -6.93 -2.25
CA PHE A 120 18.95 -7.50 -1.62
C PHE A 120 17.70 -6.99 -2.31
N THR A 121 16.70 -7.87 -2.37
CA THR A 121 15.34 -7.52 -2.77
C THR A 121 14.44 -7.56 -1.54
N THR A 122 13.52 -6.62 -1.37
CA THR A 122 12.55 -6.67 -0.26
C THR A 122 11.52 -7.79 -0.44
N ASN A 123 10.63 -7.99 0.54
CA ASN A 123 9.35 -8.61 0.25
C ASN A 123 8.55 -7.78 -0.78
N GLU A 124 7.68 -8.45 -1.53
CA GLU A 124 6.64 -7.80 -2.34
C GLU A 124 5.48 -7.40 -1.43
N VAL A 125 4.94 -6.20 -1.64
CA VAL A 125 3.66 -5.77 -1.06
C VAL A 125 2.62 -5.61 -2.17
N THR A 126 1.37 -5.90 -1.86
CA THR A 126 0.26 -5.95 -2.82
C THR A 126 -0.98 -5.24 -2.29
N ASN A 127 -1.70 -4.54 -3.15
CA ASN A 127 -2.96 -3.90 -2.81
C ASN A 127 -3.96 -4.03 -3.97
N PRO A 128 -4.99 -4.89 -3.86
CA PRO A 128 -6.02 -5.00 -4.88
C PRO A 128 -6.91 -3.75 -4.94
N THR A 129 -7.42 -3.44 -6.13
CA THR A 129 -8.39 -2.35 -6.35
C THR A 129 -9.79 -2.94 -6.64
N PRO A 130 -10.88 -2.32 -6.17
CA PRO A 130 -12.23 -2.74 -6.51
C PRO A 130 -12.48 -2.68 -8.03
N VAL A 131 -13.31 -3.60 -8.53
CA VAL A 131 -13.84 -3.51 -9.90
C VAL A 131 -14.89 -2.41 -9.95
N LYS A 132 -14.77 -1.47 -10.88
CA LYS A 132 -15.82 -0.47 -11.12
C LYS A 132 -17.02 -1.14 -11.81
N PRO A 133 -18.26 -0.91 -11.34
CA PRO A 133 -19.44 -1.41 -12.03
C PRO A 133 -19.45 -0.90 -13.47
N LYS A 134 -19.61 -1.80 -14.44
CA LYS A 134 -19.97 -1.39 -15.80
C LYS A 134 -21.40 -0.88 -15.73
N LYS A 135 -21.68 0.33 -16.21
CA LYS A 135 -23.07 0.76 -16.43
C LYS A 135 -23.72 -0.27 -17.38
N PRO A 136 -24.86 -0.88 -17.01
CA PRO A 136 -25.63 -1.66 -17.97
C PRO A 136 -25.97 -0.78 -19.18
N LYS A 137 -25.96 -1.34 -20.39
CA LYS A 137 -26.54 -0.65 -21.55
C LYS A 137 -28.04 -0.54 -21.28
N THR A 138 -28.54 0.67 -21.02
CA THR A 138 -29.94 0.91 -20.68
C THR A 138 -30.83 0.55 -21.87
N GLY A 139 -31.65 -0.48 -21.65
CA GLY A 139 -32.75 -0.92 -22.51
C GLY A 139 -33.87 -1.59 -21.70
N ASP A 140 -33.59 -2.07 -20.49
CA ASP A 140 -34.57 -2.63 -19.56
C ASP A 140 -34.52 -1.90 -18.20
N ASP A 141 -35.50 -1.03 -17.95
CA ASP A 141 -35.57 -0.12 -16.79
C ASP A 141 -35.72 -0.84 -15.43
N THR A 142 -36.04 -2.14 -15.44
CA THR A 142 -36.21 -2.95 -14.23
C THR A 142 -34.90 -3.26 -13.51
N ASN A 143 -33.77 -3.31 -14.21
CA ASN A 143 -32.48 -3.68 -13.62
C ASN A 143 -31.75 -2.49 -12.96
N MET A 144 -32.15 -1.26 -13.30
CA MET A 144 -31.56 -0.04 -12.74
C MET A 144 -32.07 0.25 -11.32
N MET A 145 -33.32 -0.12 -11.00
CA MET A 145 -33.89 0.00 -9.65
C MET A 145 -33.17 -0.90 -8.63
N MET A 146 -32.77 -2.12 -9.01
CA MET A 146 -31.96 -3.01 -8.15
C MET A 146 -30.58 -2.43 -7.81
N LEU A 147 -29.98 -1.68 -8.74
CA LEU A 147 -28.64 -1.10 -8.56
C LEU A 147 -28.63 0.03 -7.51
N PHE A 148 -29.75 0.75 -7.33
CA PHE A 148 -29.88 1.79 -6.30
C PHE A 148 -30.11 1.25 -4.89
N MET A 149 -30.75 0.07 -4.72
CA MET A 149 -30.96 -0.53 -3.40
C MET A 149 -29.66 -1.02 -2.74
N LEU A 150 -28.65 -1.43 -3.51
CA LEU A 150 -27.37 -1.92 -2.99
C LEU A 150 -26.47 -0.82 -2.39
N LEU A 151 -26.74 0.46 -2.66
CA LEU A 151 -25.96 1.59 -2.16
C LEU A 151 -26.45 2.16 -0.82
N LEU A 152 -27.63 1.77 -0.32
CA LEU A 152 -28.23 2.29 0.92
C LEU A 152 -28.20 1.33 2.12
N GLY A 153 -27.51 0.19 1.99
CA GLY A 153 -27.45 -0.86 3.02
C GLY A 153 -26.50 -0.59 4.18
N SER A 154 -26.65 0.53 4.91
CA SER A 154 -26.09 0.66 6.26
C SER A 154 -26.76 1.78 7.08
N PHE A 155 -28.07 1.73 7.27
CA PHE A 155 -28.72 2.23 8.49
C PHE A 155 -30.08 1.51 8.63
N GLY A 156 -30.13 0.53 9.53
CA GLY A 156 -31.35 -0.20 9.87
C GLY A 156 -31.51 -0.25 11.38
N ALA A 157 -31.94 0.87 11.97
CA ALA A 157 -32.38 0.95 13.35
C ALA A 157 -33.83 0.44 13.47
N ALA A 158 -34.07 -0.34 14.53
CA ALA A 158 -35.32 -0.61 15.25
C ALA A 158 -36.66 -0.66 14.48
N VAL A 159 -37.28 -1.84 14.50
CA VAL A 159 -38.69 -2.06 14.14
C VAL A 159 -39.60 -1.48 15.24
N PRO A 160 -40.54 -0.55 14.96
CA PRO A 160 -41.62 -0.27 15.88
C PRO A 160 -42.80 -1.22 15.61
N VAL A 161 -43.21 -1.93 16.65
CA VAL A 161 -44.40 -2.78 16.69
C VAL A 161 -45.66 -1.92 16.52
N ALA A 162 -46.34 -2.04 15.39
CA ALA A 162 -47.64 -1.42 15.18
C ALA A 162 -48.75 -2.26 15.84
N ARG A 163 -49.25 -1.79 16.99
CA ARG A 163 -50.35 -2.36 17.76
C ARG A 163 -51.68 -2.10 17.03
N ARG A 164 -52.26 -3.11 16.37
CA ARG A 164 -53.57 -3.01 15.70
C ARG A 164 -54.70 -3.04 16.74
N ARG A 165 -55.25 -1.87 17.11
CA ARG A 165 -56.49 -1.75 17.91
C ARG A 165 -57.69 -1.91 16.96
N ARG A 166 -58.40 -3.05 17.02
CA ARG A 166 -59.73 -3.19 16.40
C ARG A 166 -60.74 -2.35 17.20
N LYS A 167 -61.41 -1.40 16.55
CA LYS A 167 -62.70 -0.86 17.01
C LYS A 167 -63.80 -1.66 16.30
N ASN A 168 -64.67 -2.32 17.07
CA ASN A 168 -65.96 -2.79 16.56
C ASN A 168 -67.02 -1.75 16.92
N LYS A 169 -67.95 -1.58 15.98
CA LYS A 169 -69.15 -0.74 16.05
C LYS A 169 -70.24 -1.47 16.83
#